data_AF-A0A2S6IDA5-F1
#
_entry.id   AF-A0A2S6IDA5-F1
#
_cell.length_a   1.000
_cell.length_b   1.000
_cell.length_c   1.000
_cell.angle_alpha   90.00
_cell.angle_beta   90.00
_cell.angle_gamma   90.00
#
_symmetry.space_group_name_H-M   'P 1'
#
loop_
_entity.id
_entity.type
_entity.pdbx_description
1 polymer ?
#
loop_
_entity_poly.entity_id
_entity_poly.type
_entity_poly.pdbx_seq_one_letter_code
_entity_poly.pdbx_strand_id
1 'polypeptide(L)'
;MGAHLLLAAGLTACGAGTAPAPTGTWTHEDGRPAAQVQSHPGEEHCGWDEAVILTSPREPRSYVRDPEGVVAGGRYAEAFDPDAVLPADAVDTGLRLDGVQLWLGPGGEPAYLRDPDGGVEAWPATEEPLGCD
;
A
#
# COMPACT_ATOMS: atom_id res chain seq x y z
N MET A 1 -18.31 48.40 20.09
CA MET A 1 -18.81 47.10 20.61
C MET A 1 -18.47 46.06 19.56
N GLY A 2 -17.48 45.21 19.85
CA GLY A 2 -17.02 44.17 18.93
C GLY A 2 -17.62 42.82 19.27
N ALA A 3 -17.98 42.05 18.24
CA ALA A 3 -18.19 40.61 18.33
C ALA A 3 -17.86 40.03 16.95
N HIS A 4 -16.59 39.73 16.71
CA HIS A 4 -16.19 38.86 15.62
C HIS A 4 -16.53 37.43 16.03
N LEU A 5 -17.62 36.88 15.49
CA LEU A 5 -17.87 35.44 15.54
C LEU A 5 -16.83 34.74 14.65
N LEU A 6 -15.86 34.08 15.29
CA LEU A 6 -15.05 33.06 14.65
C LEU A 6 -15.92 31.80 14.51
N LEU A 7 -16.39 31.53 13.29
CA LEU A 7 -16.90 30.22 12.93
C LEU A 7 -15.70 29.29 12.76
N ALA A 8 -15.39 28.52 13.81
CA ALA A 8 -14.55 27.35 13.68
C ALA A 8 -15.32 26.30 12.87
N ALA A 9 -14.97 26.13 11.61
CA ALA A 9 -15.40 24.98 10.82
C ALA A 9 -14.67 23.75 11.39
N GLY A 10 -15.39 22.94 12.16
CA GLY A 10 -14.93 21.61 12.57
C GLY A 10 -14.78 20.74 11.33
N LEU A 11 -13.57 20.29 11.05
CA LEU A 11 -13.32 19.18 10.14
C LEU A 11 -13.82 17.91 10.85
N THR A 12 -15.06 17.54 10.59
CA THR A 12 -15.56 16.18 10.84
C THR A 12 -14.78 15.25 9.92
N ALA A 13 -13.71 14.63 10.41
CA ALA A 13 -13.10 13.48 9.75
C ALA A 13 -14.08 12.29 9.87
N CYS A 14 -15.01 12.19 8.94
CA CYS A 14 -15.87 11.02 8.79
C CYS A 14 -15.16 10.08 7.83
N GLY A 15 -14.58 9.01 8.38
CA GLY A 15 -13.95 7.93 7.62
C GLY A 15 -12.67 7.47 8.31
N ALA A 16 -12.78 6.46 9.17
CA ALA A 16 -11.69 5.51 9.44
C ALA A 16 -11.50 4.61 8.20
N GLY A 17 -11.48 5.23 7.02
CA GLY A 17 -11.18 4.56 5.77
C GLY A 17 -9.70 4.70 5.58
N THR A 18 -9.00 3.59 5.55
CA THR A 18 -7.61 3.53 5.12
C THR A 18 -7.45 4.36 3.84
N ALA A 19 -6.45 5.24 3.80
CA ALA A 19 -6.19 6.09 2.64
C ALA A 19 -6.15 5.24 1.35
N PRO A 20 -6.56 5.79 0.19
CA PRO A 20 -6.44 5.05 -1.06
C PRO A 20 -4.99 4.64 -1.28
N ALA A 21 -4.77 3.38 -1.61
CA ALA A 21 -3.43 2.90 -1.89
C ALA A 21 -2.85 3.58 -3.13
N PRO A 22 -1.52 3.84 -3.13
CA PRO A 22 -0.89 4.49 -4.26
C PRO A 22 -0.84 3.54 -5.46
N THR A 23 -1.22 4.04 -6.64
CA THR A 23 -1.14 3.30 -7.92
C THR A 23 -0.29 4.09 -8.91
N GLY A 24 0.60 3.40 -9.62
CA GLY A 24 1.51 4.00 -10.58
C GLY A 24 2.92 3.43 -10.50
N THR A 25 3.85 4.11 -11.17
CA THR A 25 5.28 3.76 -11.15
C THR A 25 5.97 4.38 -9.94
N TRP A 26 6.62 3.54 -9.14
CA TRP A 26 7.39 3.99 -8.00
C TRP A 26 8.67 4.70 -8.43
N THR A 27 9.13 5.64 -7.61
CA THR A 27 10.32 6.46 -7.89
C THR A 27 11.33 6.33 -6.76
N HIS A 28 12.62 6.44 -7.07
CA HIS A 28 13.63 6.68 -6.06
C HIS A 28 13.44 8.07 -5.43
N GLU A 29 14.07 8.33 -4.28
CA GLU A 29 14.00 9.62 -3.59
C GLU A 29 14.38 10.84 -4.48
N ASP A 30 15.24 10.63 -5.48
CA ASP A 30 15.62 11.65 -6.47
C ASP A 30 14.65 11.77 -7.66
N GLY A 31 13.49 11.13 -7.59
CA GLY A 31 12.42 11.19 -8.58
C GLY A 31 12.66 10.34 -9.83
N ARG A 32 13.79 9.62 -9.93
CA ARG A 32 13.99 8.69 -11.05
C ARG A 32 13.03 7.51 -10.93
N PRO A 33 12.34 7.11 -12.01
CA PRO A 33 11.50 5.91 -12.01
C PRO A 33 12.32 4.68 -11.61
N ALA A 34 11.81 3.93 -10.63
CA ALA A 34 12.31 2.60 -10.32
C ALA A 34 11.74 1.66 -11.37
N ALA A 35 12.56 1.36 -12.38
CA ALA A 35 12.10 0.67 -13.58
C ALA A 35 11.27 -0.58 -13.24
N GLN A 36 9.99 -0.53 -13.65
CA GLN A 36 8.99 -1.60 -13.55
C GLN A 36 8.54 -1.96 -12.12
N VAL A 37 8.89 -1.19 -11.08
CA VAL A 37 8.20 -1.31 -9.78
C VAL A 37 6.91 -0.50 -9.84
N GLN A 38 5.78 -1.18 -9.79
CA GLN A 38 4.47 -0.58 -10.05
C GLN A 38 3.41 -1.10 -9.09
N SER A 39 2.53 -0.21 -8.66
CA SER A 39 1.27 -0.59 -8.01
C SER A 39 0.12 -0.35 -8.98
N HIS A 40 -0.81 -1.29 -9.08
CA HIS A 40 -1.98 -1.16 -9.95
C HIS A 40 -3.20 -1.87 -9.32
N PRO A 41 -4.43 -1.48 -9.68
CA PRO A 41 -5.61 -2.26 -9.34
C PRO A 41 -5.48 -3.70 -9.85
N GLY A 42 -6.15 -4.62 -9.16
CA GLY A 42 -6.29 -5.99 -9.65
C GLY A 42 -7.10 -6.06 -10.94
N GLU A 43 -7.05 -7.23 -11.56
CA GLU A 43 -7.71 -7.48 -12.85
C GLU A 43 -9.23 -7.58 -12.68
N GLU A 44 -9.97 -6.65 -13.29
CA GLU A 44 -11.45 -6.58 -13.24
C GLU A 44 -12.11 -7.88 -13.73
N HIS A 45 -11.53 -8.51 -14.75
CA HIS A 45 -12.06 -9.77 -15.30
C HIS A 45 -11.99 -10.95 -14.32
N CYS A 46 -11.22 -10.81 -13.23
CA CYS A 46 -11.12 -11.77 -12.13
C CYS A 46 -11.87 -11.28 -10.88
N GLY A 47 -12.48 -10.09 -10.93
CA GLY A 47 -13.17 -9.46 -9.81
C GLY A 47 -12.22 -8.93 -8.73
N TRP A 48 -10.99 -8.57 -9.09
CA TRP A 48 -9.97 -8.11 -8.14
C TRP A 48 -9.77 -6.58 -8.16
N ASP A 49 -10.68 -5.83 -8.78
CA ASP A 49 -10.55 -4.39 -9.00
C ASP A 49 -10.53 -3.57 -7.69
N GLU A 50 -10.98 -4.14 -6.58
CA GLU A 50 -10.92 -3.53 -5.24
C GLU A 50 -9.56 -3.75 -4.54
N ALA A 51 -8.73 -4.67 -5.05
CA ALA A 51 -7.38 -4.93 -4.55
C ALA A 51 -6.34 -4.08 -5.29
N VAL A 52 -5.22 -3.82 -4.61
CA VAL A 52 -4.04 -3.19 -5.24
C VAL A 52 -2.86 -4.14 -5.16
N ILE A 53 -2.21 -4.32 -6.31
CA ILE A 53 -1.09 -5.24 -6.50
C ILE A 53 0.16 -4.42 -6.76
N LEU A 54 1.16 -4.62 -5.91
CA LEU A 54 2.52 -4.12 -6.09
C LEU A 54 3.38 -5.21 -6.74
N THR A 55 3.96 -4.90 -7.89
CA THR A 55 4.83 -5.79 -8.66
C THR A 55 6.22 -5.19 -8.84
N SER A 56 7.21 -6.07 -8.99
CA SER A 56 8.60 -5.70 -9.29
C SER A 56 9.18 -6.75 -10.24
N PRO A 57 9.97 -6.35 -11.25
CA PRO A 57 10.60 -7.32 -12.17
C PRO A 57 11.71 -8.14 -11.49
N ARG A 58 12.16 -7.70 -10.31
CA ARG A 58 13.23 -8.35 -9.54
C ARG A 58 12.71 -9.41 -8.58
N GLU A 59 11.42 -9.33 -8.25
CA GLU A 59 10.78 -10.23 -7.30
C GLU A 59 9.79 -11.12 -8.06
N PRO A 60 9.83 -12.46 -7.86
CA PRO A 60 8.83 -13.34 -8.45
C PRO A 60 7.46 -13.21 -7.76
N ARG A 61 7.40 -12.53 -6.61
CA ARG A 61 6.21 -12.35 -5.78
C ARG A 61 5.63 -10.96 -5.98
N SER A 62 4.31 -10.88 -5.85
CA SER A 62 3.59 -9.61 -5.75
C SER A 62 3.25 -9.33 -4.28
N TYR A 63 3.06 -8.07 -3.92
CA TYR A 63 2.49 -7.70 -2.62
C TYR A 63 1.08 -7.18 -2.84
N VAL A 64 0.14 -7.59 -2.00
CA VAL A 64 -1.28 -7.35 -2.25
C VAL A 64 -1.91 -6.60 -1.08
N ARG A 65 -2.59 -5.50 -1.38
CA ARG A 65 -3.58 -4.89 -0.50
C ARG A 65 -4.95 -5.33 -0.92
N ASP A 66 -5.59 -6.10 -0.06
CA ASP A 66 -6.92 -6.66 -0.33
C ASP A 66 -7.79 -6.60 0.94
N PRO A 67 -8.33 -5.41 1.29
CA PRO A 67 -9.17 -5.25 2.48
C PRO A 67 -10.49 -6.02 2.39
N GLU A 68 -10.99 -6.26 1.17
CA GLU A 68 -12.27 -6.92 0.92
C GLU A 68 -12.12 -8.43 0.69
N GLY A 69 -10.89 -8.94 0.61
CA GLY A 69 -10.61 -10.36 0.39
C GLY A 69 -11.04 -10.87 -0.98
N VAL A 70 -11.02 -10.00 -2.00
CA VAL A 70 -11.50 -10.32 -3.36
C VAL A 70 -10.51 -11.19 -4.14
N VAL A 71 -9.22 -11.17 -3.77
CA VAL A 71 -8.18 -11.99 -4.40
C VAL A 71 -8.23 -13.41 -3.85
N ALA A 72 -9.31 -14.11 -4.20
CA ALA A 72 -9.50 -15.52 -3.92
C ALA A 72 -8.53 -16.35 -4.78
N GLY A 73 -7.56 -17.02 -4.15
CA GLY A 73 -6.55 -17.86 -4.83
C GLY A 73 -5.11 -17.49 -4.50
N GLY A 74 -4.87 -16.27 -4.02
CA GLY A 74 -3.58 -15.89 -3.45
C GLY A 74 -3.35 -16.66 -2.16
N ARG A 75 -2.48 -17.68 -2.19
CA ARG A 75 -1.90 -18.13 -0.93
C ARG A 75 -0.93 -17.05 -0.49
N TYR A 76 -1.24 -16.45 0.64
CA TYR A 76 -0.40 -15.46 1.28
C TYR A 76 0.31 -16.11 2.45
N ALA A 77 1.57 -15.72 2.67
CA ALA A 77 2.27 -16.12 3.89
C ALA A 77 1.60 -15.52 5.14
N GLU A 78 0.98 -14.34 4.99
CA GLU A 78 0.35 -13.56 6.05
C GLU A 78 -0.91 -12.84 5.53
N ALA A 79 -1.77 -12.32 6.42
CA ALA A 79 -2.94 -11.54 6.01
C ALA A 79 -2.57 -10.05 5.78
N PHE A 80 -3.37 -9.34 4.99
CA PHE A 80 -3.32 -7.88 4.93
C PHE A 80 -3.60 -7.28 6.31
N ASP A 81 -2.75 -6.34 6.74
CA ASP A 81 -2.92 -5.59 7.99
C ASP A 81 -3.01 -4.08 7.68
N PRO A 82 -4.20 -3.45 7.83
CA PRO A 82 -4.37 -2.03 7.53
C PRO A 82 -3.77 -1.09 8.59
N ASP A 83 -3.45 -1.58 9.78
CA ASP A 83 -2.99 -0.80 10.93
C ASP A 83 -1.70 -1.40 11.53
N ALA A 84 -0.79 -1.80 10.64
CA ALA A 84 0.45 -2.45 11.01
C ALA A 84 1.38 -1.53 11.82
N VAL A 85 2.27 -2.12 12.59
CA VAL A 85 3.41 -1.41 13.19
C VAL A 85 4.64 -1.71 12.37
N LEU A 86 5.32 -0.66 11.87
CA LEU A 86 6.58 -0.83 11.14
C LEU A 86 7.65 -1.44 12.06
N PRO A 87 8.17 -2.66 11.76
CA PRO A 87 9.22 -3.27 12.56
C PRO A 87 10.53 -2.47 12.50
N ALA A 88 11.32 -2.51 13.57
CA ALA A 88 12.58 -1.76 13.65
C ALA A 88 13.66 -2.28 12.69
N ASP A 89 13.54 -3.53 12.24
CA ASP A 89 14.41 -4.20 11.28
C ASP A 89 13.85 -4.22 9.85
N ALA A 90 12.72 -3.55 9.60
CA ALA A 90 12.24 -3.30 8.24
C ALA A 90 13.21 -2.37 7.49
N VAL A 91 13.40 -2.66 6.21
CA VAL A 91 14.37 -1.97 5.35
C VAL A 91 13.65 -0.96 4.46
N ASP A 92 14.03 0.32 4.56
CA ASP A 92 13.61 1.34 3.60
C ASP A 92 14.19 1.01 2.23
N THR A 93 13.33 0.83 1.24
CA THR A 93 13.78 0.55 -0.13
C THR A 93 14.28 1.79 -0.86
N GLY A 94 14.01 2.98 -0.30
CA GLY A 94 14.21 4.27 -0.95
C GLY A 94 13.14 4.60 -1.99
N LEU A 95 12.11 3.75 -2.16
CA LEU A 95 11.05 3.93 -3.14
C LEU A 95 9.87 4.71 -2.58
N ARG A 96 9.40 5.68 -3.37
CA ARG A 96 8.31 6.60 -3.06
C ARG A 96 7.28 6.66 -4.18
N LEU A 97 6.02 6.80 -3.80
CA LEU A 97 4.91 7.10 -4.70
C LEU A 97 3.88 7.94 -3.94
N ASP A 98 3.59 9.15 -4.45
CA ASP A 98 2.68 10.11 -3.80
C ASP A 98 2.99 10.39 -2.32
N GLY A 99 4.27 10.37 -1.95
CA GLY A 99 4.75 10.55 -0.58
C GLY A 99 4.70 9.30 0.29
N VAL A 100 4.03 8.23 -0.15
CA VAL A 100 4.06 6.91 0.48
C VAL A 100 5.43 6.28 0.31
N GLN A 101 5.92 5.64 1.35
CA GLN A 101 7.22 4.98 1.40
C GLN A 101 7.04 3.47 1.37
N LEU A 102 7.84 2.79 0.55
CA LEU A 102 7.88 1.33 0.51
C LEU A 102 9.04 0.80 1.36
N TRP A 103 8.70 -0.05 2.32
CA TRP A 103 9.61 -0.75 3.20
C TRP A 103 9.42 -2.26 3.03
N LEU A 104 10.43 -3.05 3.32
CA LEU A 104 10.35 -4.51 3.30
C LEU A 104 10.70 -5.10 4.66
N GLY A 105 9.91 -6.07 5.11
CA GLY A 105 10.21 -6.86 6.30
C GLY A 105 11.49 -7.70 6.15
N PRO A 106 11.96 -8.30 7.25
CA PRO A 106 13.08 -9.24 7.21
C PRO A 106 12.85 -10.36 6.21
N GLY A 107 13.80 -10.59 5.30
CA GLY A 107 13.65 -11.60 4.25
C GLY A 107 12.87 -11.12 3.02
N GLY A 108 12.39 -9.88 3.01
CA GLY A 108 11.67 -9.28 1.88
C GLY A 108 10.15 -9.34 2.01
N GLU A 109 9.60 -9.82 3.11
CA GLU A 109 8.15 -9.94 3.31
C GLU A 109 7.75 -9.63 4.77
N PRO A 110 6.56 -9.06 4.99
CA PRO A 110 5.67 -8.45 4.00
C PRO A 110 6.25 -7.10 3.50
N ALA A 111 5.57 -6.47 2.55
CA ALA A 111 5.85 -5.08 2.20
C ALA A 111 5.09 -4.16 3.16
N TYR A 112 5.78 -3.17 3.73
CA TYR A 112 5.14 -2.15 4.57
C TYR A 112 5.03 -0.84 3.79
N LEU A 113 3.83 -0.31 3.70
CA LEU A 113 3.58 0.99 3.08
C LEU A 113 3.34 2.01 4.18
N ARG A 114 4.24 2.97 4.29
CA ARG A 114 4.16 4.04 5.28
C ARG A 114 3.71 5.33 4.61
N ASP A 115 2.55 5.83 5.00
CA ASP A 115 2.02 7.10 4.49
C ASP A 115 2.71 8.32 5.14
N PRO A 116 2.53 9.53 4.56
CA PRO A 116 3.13 10.76 5.09
C PRO A 116 2.67 11.15 6.50
N ASP A 117 1.48 10.73 6.92
CA ASP A 117 0.91 11.02 8.25
C ASP A 117 1.39 10.02 9.31
N GLY A 118 2.06 8.94 8.87
CA GLY A 118 2.71 7.95 9.72
C GLY A 118 1.90 6.67 9.91
N GLY A 119 0.77 6.50 9.24
CA GLY A 119 0.08 5.21 9.17
C GLY A 119 0.90 4.21 8.37
N VAL A 120 0.70 2.93 8.68
CA VAL A 120 1.45 1.82 8.08
C VAL A 120 0.48 0.69 7.77
N GLU A 121 0.49 0.25 6.52
CA GLU A 121 -0.16 -0.99 6.11
C GLU A 121 0.91 -2.08 5.90
N ALA A 122 0.58 -3.33 6.18
CA ALA A 122 1.37 -4.49 5.76
C ALA A 122 0.66 -5.24 4.63
N TRP A 123 1.30 -5.28 3.47
CA TRP A 123 0.83 -5.94 2.27
C TRP A 123 1.52 -7.30 2.16
N PRO A 124 0.78 -8.42 2.32
CA PRO A 124 1.36 -9.74 2.24
C PRO A 124 1.93 -10.03 0.86
N ALA A 125 3.04 -10.77 0.85
CA ALA A 125 3.60 -11.33 -0.36
C ALA A 125 2.78 -12.54 -0.83
N THR A 126 2.65 -12.71 -2.14
CA THR A 126 2.07 -13.92 -2.74
C THR A 126 3.07 -15.07 -2.67
N GLU A 127 2.61 -16.28 -2.33
CA GLU A 127 3.43 -17.49 -2.38
C GLU A 127 3.70 -17.94 -3.82
N GLU A 128 2.75 -17.68 -4.72
CA GLU A 128 2.76 -18.05 -6.14
C GLU A 128 2.40 -16.84 -7.01
N PRO A 129 2.69 -16.86 -8.32
CA PRO A 129 2.18 -15.84 -9.24
C PRO A 129 0.66 -15.78 -9.21
N LEU A 130 0.10 -14.57 -9.19
CA LEU A 130 -1.35 -14.39 -9.27
C LEU A 130 -1.87 -14.89 -10.62
N GLY A 131 -2.90 -15.72 -10.58
CA GLY A 131 -3.60 -16.24 -11.76
C GLY A 131 -5.06 -16.46 -11.41
N CYS A 132 -5.92 -16.31 -12.40
CA CYS A 132 -7.36 -16.49 -12.22
C CYS A 132 -7.70 -17.97 -12.41
N ASP A 133 -8.53 -18.50 -11.53
CA ASP A 133 -8.97 -19.91 -11.53
C ASP A 133 -10.09 -20.21 -12.54
#